data_AF-A0A453QYI0-F1
#
_entry.id   AF-A0A453QYI0-F1
#
_cell.length_a   1.000
_cell.length_b   1.000
_cell.length_c   1.000
_cell.angle_alpha   90.00
_cell.angle_beta   90.00
_cell.angle_gamma   90.00
#
_symmetry.space_group_name_H-M   'P 1'
#
loop_
_entity.id
_entity.type
_entity.pdbx_description
1 polymer ?
#
loop_
_entity_poly.entity_id
_entity_poly.type
_entity_poly.pdbx_seq_one_letter_code
_entity_poly.pdbx_strand_id
1 'polypeptide(L)'
;MCYDLVQKRQIGHNVAKFKFALHTPTSVLGLAIGPYISCRGKDATGEEVIKPYTPTTLDSDIGYFEFVIKVTYHKLVPTSLHVSYR
;
A
#
# COMPACT_ATOMS: atom_id res chain seq x y z
N MET A 1 10.01 -2.98 6.52
CA MET A 1 9.12 -4.13 6.80
C MET A 1 8.38 -4.49 5.52
N CYS A 2 8.19 -5.78 5.21
CA CYS A 2 7.38 -6.24 4.07
C CYS A 2 6.00 -6.66 4.58
N TYR A 3 4.94 -6.34 3.85
CA TYR A 3 3.58 -6.75 4.20
C TYR A 3 2.91 -7.43 3.01
N ASP A 4 2.13 -8.47 3.30
CA ASP A 4 1.43 -9.25 2.29
C ASP A 4 0.10 -8.61 1.91
N LEU A 5 -0.18 -8.59 0.61
CA LEU A 5 -1.45 -8.14 0.07
C LEU A 5 -2.52 -9.19 0.37
N VAL A 6 -3.47 -8.87 1.24
CA VAL A 6 -4.59 -9.77 1.57
C VAL A 6 -5.82 -9.56 0.69
N GLN A 7 -6.03 -8.33 0.19
CA GLN A 7 -7.19 -8.05 -0.65
C GLN A 7 -6.93 -6.91 -1.63
N LYS A 8 -7.41 -7.08 -2.86
CA LYS A 8 -7.52 -6.02 -3.85
C LYS A 8 -8.99 -5.84 -4.22
N ARG A 9 -9.52 -4.61 -4.07
CA ARG A 9 -10.89 -4.25 -4.45
C ARG A 9 -10.87 -3.11 -5.45
N GLN A 10 -11.40 -3.32 -6.64
CA GLN A 10 -11.60 -2.23 -7.60
C GLN A 10 -12.75 -1.33 -7.13
N ILE A 11 -12.52 -0.02 -7.07
CA ILE A 11 -13.52 0.96 -6.61
C ILE A 11 -13.87 2.00 -7.68
N GLY A 12 -13.16 2.00 -8.81
CA GLY A 12 -13.46 2.83 -9.96
C GLY A 12 -12.70 2.35 -11.19
N HIS A 13 -12.85 3.09 -12.29
CA HIS A 13 -12.24 2.75 -13.58
C HIS A 13 -10.72 2.51 -13.47
N ASN A 14 -10.03 3.43 -12.80
CA ASN A 14 -8.57 3.41 -12.62
C ASN A 14 -8.17 3.44 -11.15
N VAL A 15 -9.06 3.05 -10.23
CA VAL A 15 -8.80 3.15 -8.80
C VAL A 15 -9.07 1.81 -8.14
N ALA A 16 -8.08 1.31 -7.41
CA ALA A 16 -8.20 0.10 -6.62
C ALA A 16 -7.74 0.36 -5.20
N LYS A 17 -8.44 -0.27 -4.27
CA LYS A 17 -8.12 -0.33 -2.86
C LYS A 17 -7.35 -1.62 -2.59
N PHE A 18 -6.22 -1.51 -1.90
CA PHE A 18 -5.35 -2.64 -1.56
C PHE A 18 -5.25 -2.73 -0.05
N LYS A 19 -5.60 -3.87 0.51
CA LYS A 19 -5.55 -4.17 1.94
C LYS A 19 -4.36 -5.09 2.22
N PHE A 20 -3.56 -4.72 3.20
CA PHE A 20 -2.39 -5.47 3.64
C PHE A 20 -2.57 -5.85 5.11
N ALA A 21 -2.19 -7.07 5.46
CA ALA A 21 -2.20 -7.51 6.85
C ALA A 21 -0.96 -7.00 7.58
N LEU A 22 -1.13 -6.56 8.82
CA LEU A 22 -0.02 -6.35 9.75
C LEU A 22 0.44 -7.70 10.30
N HIS A 23 1.71 -7.80 10.70
CA HIS A 23 2.24 -9.04 11.28
C HIS A 23 1.50 -9.48 12.56
N THR A 24 0.95 -8.52 13.30
CA THR A 24 0.19 -8.79 14.51
C THR A 24 -1.25 -8.30 14.31
N PRO A 25 -2.26 -9.17 14.49
CA PRO A 25 -3.67 -8.81 14.29
C PRO A 25 -4.19 -7.80 15.31
N THR A 26 -3.43 -7.47 16.34
CA THR A 26 -3.75 -6.46 17.37
C THR A 26 -2.99 -5.14 17.19
N SER A 27 -2.05 -5.08 16.25
CA SER A 27 -1.27 -3.86 15.99
C SER A 27 -2.03 -2.88 15.10
N VAL A 28 -1.73 -1.60 15.23
CA VAL A 28 -2.15 -0.54 14.30
C VAL A 28 -0.93 -0.08 13.50
N LEU A 29 -1.12 0.47 12.31
CA LEU A 29 0.00 0.90 11.46
C LEU A 29 0.83 2.01 12.12
N GLY A 30 0.19 2.87 12.94
CA GLY A 30 0.85 3.82 13.84
C GLY A 30 1.83 4.76 13.15
N LEU A 31 1.55 5.17 11.91
CA LEU A 31 2.39 6.15 11.23
C LEU A 31 2.18 7.51 11.88
N ALA A 32 3.28 8.12 12.34
CA ALA A 32 3.29 9.52 12.74
C ALA A 32 2.80 10.42 11.58
N ILE A 33 2.62 11.71 11.82
CA ILE A 33 2.31 12.66 10.74
C ILE A 33 3.58 12.91 9.91
N GLY A 34 3.53 12.69 8.58
CA GLY A 34 4.66 12.97 7.66
C GLY A 34 5.47 11.80 7.06
N PRO A 35 5.48 10.55 7.59
CA PRO A 35 6.08 9.41 6.92
C PRO A 35 5.18 8.89 5.80
N TYR A 36 5.80 8.61 4.66
CA TYR A 36 5.18 7.94 3.51
C TYR A 36 5.63 6.50 3.43
N ILE A 37 4.78 5.63 2.89
CA ILE A 37 5.09 4.23 2.63
C ILE A 37 5.65 4.07 1.22
N SER A 38 6.74 3.33 1.08
CA SER A 38 7.32 3.02 -0.23
C SER A 38 6.68 1.76 -0.83
N CYS A 39 5.82 1.91 -1.82
CA CYS A 39 5.30 0.75 -2.56
C CYS A 39 6.30 0.34 -3.64
N ARG A 40 6.69 -0.95 -3.66
CA ARG A 40 7.55 -1.54 -4.68
C ARG A 40 6.72 -2.47 -5.56
N GLY A 41 6.67 -2.18 -6.85
CA GLY A 41 5.97 -3.02 -7.81
C GLY A 41 6.66 -3.01 -9.17
N LYS A 42 6.05 -3.68 -10.14
CA LYS A 42 6.50 -3.62 -11.53
C LYS A 42 5.64 -2.65 -12.33
N ASP A 43 6.26 -1.94 -13.26
CA ASP A 43 5.51 -1.14 -14.24
C ASP A 43 5.02 -2.00 -15.42
N ALA A 44 4.40 -1.35 -16.41
CA ALA A 44 3.88 -2.02 -17.60
C ALA A 44 4.97 -2.65 -18.48
N THR A 45 6.22 -2.24 -18.31
CA THR A 45 7.41 -2.78 -19.00
C THR A 45 8.13 -3.87 -18.18
N GLY A 46 7.66 -4.15 -16.97
CA GLY A 46 8.23 -5.16 -16.07
C GLY A 46 9.40 -4.64 -15.22
N GLU A 47 9.73 -3.36 -15.31
CA GLU A 47 10.79 -2.74 -14.51
C GLU A 47 10.32 -2.50 -13.07
N GLU A 48 11.24 -2.66 -12.12
CA GLU A 48 10.94 -2.35 -10.73
C GLU A 48 10.84 -0.86 -10.50
N VAL A 49 9.71 -0.45 -9.92
CA VAL A 49 9.45 0.93 -9.58
C VAL A 49 9.11 1.01 -8.08
N ILE A 50 9.66 2.04 -7.43
CA ILE A 50 9.35 2.39 -6.04
C ILE A 50 8.68 3.75 -6.04
N LYS A 51 7.49 3.88 -5.42
CA LYS A 51 6.82 5.17 -5.25
C LYS A 51 6.34 5.36 -3.81
N PRO A 52 6.42 6.59 -3.28
CA PRO A 52 5.86 6.93 -1.98
C PRO A 52 4.32 7.04 -2.07
N TYR A 53 3.64 6.50 -1.07
CA TYR A 53 2.20 6.58 -0.88
C TYR A 53 1.89 6.92 0.58
N THR A 54 0.94 7.85 0.78
CA THR A 54 0.40 8.14 2.10
C THR A 54 -0.78 7.19 2.34
N PRO A 55 -0.77 6.38 3.40
CA PRO A 55 -1.91 5.54 3.72
C PRO A 55 -3.11 6.40 4.10
N THR A 56 -4.30 5.90 3.82
CA THR A 56 -5.58 6.55 4.15
C THR A 56 -6.23 5.97 5.39
N THR A 57 -5.52 5.09 6.11
CA THR A 57 -6.04 4.40 7.30
C THR A 57 -5.93 5.26 8.54
N LEU A 58 -6.93 5.10 9.40
CA LEU A 58 -6.99 5.75 10.69
C LEU A 58 -6.37 4.83 11.75
N ASP A 59 -5.94 5.38 12.88
CA ASP A 59 -5.41 4.60 14.01
C ASP A 59 -6.43 3.63 14.63
N SER A 60 -7.71 3.70 14.22
CA SER A 60 -8.76 2.77 14.59
C SER A 60 -8.74 1.45 13.81
N ASP A 61 -7.99 1.36 12.71
CA ASP A 61 -7.88 0.14 11.90
C ASP A 61 -6.83 -0.81 12.50
N ILE A 62 -7.30 -1.90 13.12
CA ILE A 62 -6.46 -2.88 13.82
C ILE A 62 -6.17 -4.09 12.92
N GLY A 63 -4.91 -4.51 12.87
CA GLY A 63 -4.45 -5.73 12.21
C GLY A 63 -4.27 -5.62 10.69
N TYR A 64 -4.60 -4.47 10.09
CA TYR A 64 -4.42 -4.23 8.67
C TYR A 64 -4.20 -2.76 8.37
N PHE A 65 -3.76 -2.47 7.15
CA PHE A 65 -3.88 -1.14 6.56
C PHE A 65 -4.32 -1.19 5.10
N GLU A 66 -4.82 -0.07 4.60
CA GLU A 66 -5.35 0.06 3.25
C GLU A 66 -4.74 1.23 2.51
N PHE A 67 -4.52 1.02 1.21
CA PHE A 67 -4.17 2.06 0.25
C PHE A 67 -5.23 2.19 -0.82
N VAL A 68 -5.52 3.43 -1.20
CA VAL A 68 -6.25 3.72 -2.44
C VAL A 68 -5.23 4.16 -3.49
N ILE A 69 -5.02 3.32 -4.50
CA ILE A 69 -4.05 3.57 -5.57
C ILE A 69 -4.81 3.78 -6.88
N LYS A 70 -4.53 4.92 -7.52
CA LYS A 70 -4.97 5.18 -8.89
C LYS A 70 -4.05 4.47 -9.87
N VAL A 71 -4.43 3.27 -10.30
CA VAL A 71 -3.73 2.49 -11.32
C VAL A 71 -3.92 3.18 -12.67
N THR A 72 -2.83 3.72 -13.20
CA THR A 72 -2.82 4.38 -14.52
C THR A 72 -1.92 3.53 -15.41
N TYR A 73 -2.21 3.43 -16.72
CA TYR A 73 -1.49 2.54 -17.66
C TYR A 73 0.05 2.68 -17.66
N HIS A 74 0.58 3.81 -17.17
CA HIS A 74 2.02 4.08 -17.05
C HIS A 74 2.58 3.96 -15.62
N LYS A 75 1.81 3.49 -14.64
CA LYS A 75 2.23 3.49 -13.23
C LYS A 75 1.80 2.22 -12.51
N LEU A 76 2.82 1.48 -12.08
CA LEU A 76 2.88 0.53 -10.98
C LEU A 76 1.67 -0.40 -10.83
N VAL A 77 1.91 -1.69 -11.04
CA VAL A 77 1.08 -2.76 -10.47
C VAL A 77 1.73 -3.15 -9.13
N PRO A 78 1.16 -2.75 -7.98
CA PRO A 78 1.70 -3.11 -6.68
C PRO A 78 1.50 -4.61 -6.44
N THR A 79 2.59 -5.36 -6.44
CA THR A 79 2.64 -6.79 -6.08
C THR A 79 3.09 -7.01 -4.64
N SER A 80 3.85 -6.07 -4.09
CA SER A 80 4.41 -6.14 -2.74
C SER A 80 4.56 -4.72 -2.18
N LEU A 81 4.67 -4.57 -0.87
CA LEU A 81 4.74 -3.25 -0.25
C LEU A 81 5.86 -3.24 0.80
N HIS A 82 6.78 -2.28 0.67
CA HIS A 82 7.92 -2.13 1.56
C HIS A 82 7.77 -0.85 2.39
N VAL A 83 7.35 -0.99 3.64
CA VAL A 83 7.29 0.17 4.53
C VAL A 83 8.68 0.50 5.04
N SER A 84 9.19 1.66 4.64
CA SER A 84 10.38 2.31 5.19
C SER A 84 9.93 3.53 5.99
N TYR A 85 10.12 3.51 7.31
CA TYR A 85 10.05 4.71 8.13
C TYR A 85 11.38 5.44 7.92
N ARG A 86 11.38 6.62 7.29
CA ARG A 86 12.50 7.55 7.43
C ARG A 86 12.20 8.47 8.60
#